data_AF-A0A2N1MG79-F1
#
_entry.id   AF-A0A2N1MG79-F1
#
_cell.length_a   1.000
_cell.length_b   1.000
_cell.length_c   1.000
_cell.angle_alpha   90.00
_cell.angle_beta   90.00
_cell.angle_gamma   90.00
#
_symmetry.space_group_name_H-M   'P 1'
#
loop_
_entity.id
_entity.type
_entity.pdbx_description
1 polymer ?
#
loop_
_entity_poly.entity_id
_entity_poly.type
_entity_poly.pdbx_seq_one_letter_code
_entity_poly.pdbx_strand_id
1 'polypeptide(L)'
;MVVIGHTNLDTKNNTPEIENIFSKLTTEINTKITNELSARLSEVNSTFTAELGRINNELTAEIAKINSRDAGYVSEAQKILSMTSIEALRNEMIQRYAIGKRLYHSSSSESSSSQLSDSALEENRSRFKRVFNSNKEVGDTMDYAFETVRREIRELTGEKIGKGTGKSFYYGEGDPKFNTVMTIMRWVDDKEITNSLCANNNNENNMG
;
A
#
# COMPACT_ATOMS: atom_id res chain seq x y z
N MET A 1 23.22 -46.15 123.20
CA MET A 1 22.90 -46.77 121.90
C MET A 1 21.80 -45.94 121.28
N VAL A 2 22.14 -45.00 120.40
CA VAL A 2 21.17 -44.07 119.78
C VAL A 2 20.73 -44.72 118.47
N VAL A 3 19.47 -45.13 118.39
CA VAL A 3 18.85 -45.63 117.16
C VAL A 3 18.54 -44.42 116.30
N ILE A 4 19.30 -44.23 115.23
CA ILE A 4 19.02 -43.22 114.20
C ILE A 4 17.80 -43.73 113.44
N GLY A 5 16.64 -43.10 113.68
CA GLY A 5 15.43 -43.35 112.91
C GLY A 5 15.67 -42.95 111.46
N HIS A 6 15.57 -43.91 110.55
CA HIS A 6 15.56 -43.64 109.11
C HIS A 6 14.32 -42.79 108.79
N THR A 7 14.52 -41.52 108.45
CA THR A 7 13.49 -40.68 107.86
C THR A 7 13.22 -41.17 106.45
N ASN A 8 12.08 -41.84 106.28
CA ASN A 8 11.56 -42.20 104.97
C ASN A 8 11.10 -40.91 104.28
N LEU A 9 11.95 -40.36 103.41
CA LEU A 9 11.57 -39.23 102.55
C LEU A 9 10.52 -39.75 101.56
N ASP A 10 9.26 -39.45 101.84
CA ASP A 10 8.13 -39.68 100.94
C ASP A 10 8.27 -38.74 99.72
N THR A 11 9.04 -39.17 98.73
CA THR A 11 9.22 -38.44 97.47
C THR A 11 7.97 -38.60 96.62
N LYS A 12 6.99 -37.71 96.80
CA LYS A 12 5.83 -37.61 95.90
C LYS A 12 6.32 -37.42 94.46
N ASN A 13 5.96 -38.35 93.57
CA ASN A 13 6.36 -38.35 92.16
C ASN A 13 5.59 -37.27 91.38
N ASN A 14 6.13 -36.05 91.33
CA ASN A 14 5.52 -34.90 90.65
C ASN A 14 5.70 -34.89 89.12
N THR A 15 6.35 -35.91 88.54
CA THR A 15 6.68 -35.98 87.10
C THR A 15 5.49 -35.78 86.15
N PRO A 16 4.32 -36.41 86.36
CA PRO A 16 3.18 -36.26 85.43
C PRO A 16 2.62 -34.83 85.39
N GLU A 17 2.69 -34.12 86.52
CA GLU A 17 2.17 -32.76 86.66
C GLU A 17 3.07 -31.76 85.93
N ILE A 18 4.40 -31.95 86.04
CA ILE A 18 5.42 -31.20 85.31
C ILE A 18 5.27 -31.40 83.80
N GLU A 19 5.08 -32.64 83.35
CA GLU A 19 4.89 -32.98 81.93
C GLU A 19 3.64 -32.31 81.33
N ASN A 20 2.53 -32.28 82.08
CA ASN A 20 1.31 -31.58 81.67
C ASN A 20 1.53 -30.07 81.53
N ILE A 21 2.27 -29.45 82.45
CA ILE A 21 2.62 -28.02 82.38
C ILE A 21 3.45 -27.73 81.12
N PHE A 22 4.47 -28.55 80.83
CA PHE A 22 5.28 -28.39 79.62
C PHE A 22 4.47 -28.55 78.35
N SER A 23 3.57 -29.53 78.29
CA SER A 23 2.69 -29.76 77.14
C SER A 23 1.76 -28.55 76.88
N LYS A 24 1.15 -28.01 77.94
CA LYS A 24 0.31 -26.79 77.84
C LYS A 24 1.12 -25.59 77.36
N LEU A 25 2.27 -25.34 77.96
CA LEU A 25 3.15 -24.22 77.60
C LEU A 25 3.62 -24.33 76.14
N THR A 26 4.02 -25.54 75.71
CA THR A 26 4.44 -25.80 74.33
C THR A 26 3.31 -25.50 73.34
N THR A 27 2.10 -25.96 73.65
CA THR A 27 0.92 -25.74 72.80
C THR A 27 0.57 -24.25 72.70
N GLU A 28 0.59 -23.53 73.84
CA GLU A 28 0.30 -22.11 73.90
C GLU A 28 1.31 -21.27 73.12
N ILE A 29 2.61 -21.53 73.33
CA ILE A 29 3.70 -20.85 72.61
C ILE A 29 3.58 -21.10 71.10
N ASN A 30 3.41 -22.36 70.68
CA ASN A 30 3.30 -22.71 69.26
C ASN A 30 2.09 -22.03 68.60
N THR A 31 0.95 -21.99 69.30
CA THR A 31 -0.25 -21.32 68.80
C THR A 31 -0.01 -19.82 68.65
N LYS A 32 0.61 -19.18 69.65
CA LYS A 32 0.89 -17.74 69.62
C LYS A 32 1.86 -17.37 68.50
N ILE A 33 2.94 -18.15 68.33
CA ILE A 33 3.91 -17.95 67.24
C ILE A 33 3.24 -18.13 65.88
N THR A 34 2.47 -19.20 65.71
CA THR A 34 1.79 -19.51 64.44
C THR A 34 0.82 -18.40 64.05
N ASN A 35 0.01 -17.93 65.00
CA ASN A 35 -0.96 -16.86 64.76
C ASN A 35 -0.27 -15.53 64.42
N GLU A 36 0.76 -15.15 65.17
CA GLU A 36 1.52 -13.92 64.92
C GLU A 36 2.22 -13.94 63.55
N LEU A 37 2.89 -15.05 63.21
CA LEU A 37 3.53 -15.21 61.91
C LEU A 37 2.52 -15.18 60.77
N SER A 38 1.37 -15.85 60.94
CA SER A 38 0.29 -15.86 59.93
C SER A 38 -0.30 -14.47 59.72
N ALA A 39 -0.48 -13.70 60.79
CA ALA A 39 -0.97 -12.33 60.71
C ALA A 39 0.02 -11.42 59.96
N ARG A 40 1.31 -11.47 60.33
CA ARG A 40 2.36 -10.68 59.66
C ARG A 40 2.52 -11.05 58.19
N LEU A 41 2.48 -12.35 57.87
CA LEU A 41 2.56 -12.81 56.48
C LEU A 41 1.36 -12.33 55.66
N SER A 42 0.16 -12.35 56.25
CA SER A 42 -1.06 -11.87 55.61
C SER A 42 -1.01 -10.36 55.36
N GLU A 43 -0.49 -9.58 56.31
CA GLU A 43 -0.30 -8.14 56.15
C GLU A 43 0.68 -7.84 55.01
N VAL A 44 1.86 -8.47 55.00
CA VAL A 44 2.86 -8.32 53.93
C VAL A 44 2.28 -8.68 52.57
N ASN A 45 1.56 -9.80 52.46
CA ASN A 45 0.93 -10.23 51.21
C ASN A 45 -0.12 -9.22 50.74
N SER A 46 -0.92 -8.68 51.66
CA SER A 46 -1.92 -7.66 51.35
C SER A 46 -1.27 -6.39 50.80
N THR A 47 -0.24 -5.88 51.49
CA THR A 47 0.53 -4.71 51.05
C THR A 47 1.17 -4.92 49.68
N PHE A 48 1.82 -6.07 49.47
CA PHE A 48 2.47 -6.38 48.20
C PHE A 48 1.45 -6.48 47.05
N THR A 49 0.31 -7.12 47.29
CA THR A 49 -0.78 -7.23 46.30
C THR A 49 -1.33 -5.86 45.93
N ALA A 50 -1.54 -4.98 46.92
CA ALA A 50 -2.02 -3.63 46.69
C ALA A 50 -1.01 -2.80 45.87
N GLU A 51 0.28 -2.90 46.20
CA GLU A 51 1.33 -2.14 45.51
C GLU A 51 1.53 -2.61 44.07
N LEU A 52 1.47 -3.92 43.82
CA LEU A 52 1.46 -4.47 42.45
C LEU A 52 0.27 -3.95 41.64
N GLY A 53 -0.92 -3.92 42.23
CA GLY A 53 -2.12 -3.37 41.59
C GLY A 53 -1.94 -1.89 41.24
N ARG A 54 -1.39 -1.10 42.15
CA ARG A 54 -1.08 0.33 41.94
C ARG A 54 -0.13 0.54 40.77
N ILE A 55 0.99 -0.19 40.76
CA ILE A 55 2.01 -0.11 39.71
C ILE A 55 1.42 -0.51 38.35
N ASN A 56 0.63 -1.58 38.30
CA ASN A 56 0.02 -2.03 37.04
C ASN A 56 -0.95 -0.99 36.46
N ASN A 57 -1.74 -0.34 37.31
CA ASN A 57 -2.65 0.72 36.90
C ASN A 57 -1.88 1.96 36.40
N GLU A 58 -0.80 2.34 37.08
CA GLU A 58 0.07 3.45 36.69
C GLU A 58 0.73 3.20 35.33
N LEU A 59 1.29 2.01 35.13
CA LEU A 59 1.88 1.60 33.86
C LEU A 59 0.85 1.60 32.73
N THR A 60 -0.35 1.07 32.98
CA THR A 60 -1.45 1.06 32.00
C THR A 60 -1.83 2.48 31.57
N ALA A 61 -1.89 3.41 32.53
CA ALA A 61 -2.20 4.81 32.25
C ALA A 61 -1.10 5.50 31.42
N GLU A 62 0.18 5.25 31.72
CA GLU A 62 1.29 5.80 30.94
C GLU A 62 1.34 5.24 29.51
N ILE A 63 1.09 3.94 29.32
CA ILE A 63 0.97 3.33 27.98
C ILE A 63 -0.14 4.03 27.17
N ALA A 64 -1.29 4.29 27.77
CA ALA A 64 -2.39 4.97 27.10
C ALA A 64 -2.01 6.42 26.67
N LYS A 65 -1.28 7.15 27.52
CA LYS A 65 -0.77 8.49 27.19
C LYS A 65 0.20 8.46 26.02
N ILE A 66 1.12 7.50 25.99
CA ILE A 66 2.08 7.33 24.88
C ILE A 66 1.33 7.04 23.58
N ASN A 67 0.41 6.08 23.58
CA ASN A 67 -0.39 5.75 22.40
C ASN A 67 -1.18 6.95 21.86
N SER A 68 -1.74 7.78 22.75
CA SER A 68 -2.43 9.00 22.36
C SER A 68 -1.50 10.02 21.70
N ARG A 69 -0.26 10.17 22.20
CA ARG A 69 0.75 11.06 21.60
C ARG A 69 1.19 10.57 20.23
N ASP A 70 1.42 9.26 20.09
CA ASP A 70 1.82 8.65 18.82
C ASP A 70 0.76 8.83 17.75
N ALA A 71 -0.52 8.63 18.09
CA ALA A 71 -1.64 8.90 17.19
C ALA A 71 -1.68 10.37 16.74
N GLY A 72 -1.37 11.30 17.65
CA GLY A 72 -1.23 12.73 17.34
C GLY A 72 -0.11 13.01 16.34
N TYR A 73 1.08 12.43 16.54
CA TYR A 73 2.21 12.59 15.63
C TYR A 73 1.94 12.03 14.24
N VAL A 74 1.32 10.85 14.15
CA VAL A 74 0.92 10.25 12.86
C VAL A 74 -0.03 11.17 12.09
N SER A 75 -1.03 11.73 12.78
CA SER A 75 -2.01 12.64 12.17
C SER A 75 -1.36 13.92 11.63
N GLU A 76 -0.45 14.53 12.40
CA GLU A 76 0.25 15.74 11.95
C GLU A 76 1.21 15.44 10.79
N ALA A 77 1.93 14.30 10.82
CA ALA A 77 2.77 13.87 9.72
C ALA A 77 1.97 13.67 8.42
N GLN A 78 0.81 13.01 8.50
CA GLN A 78 -0.08 12.81 7.35
C GLN A 78 -0.60 14.12 6.78
N LYS A 79 -0.93 15.08 7.65
CA LYS A 79 -1.34 16.43 7.26
C LYS A 79 -0.23 17.18 6.52
N ILE A 80 1.00 17.15 7.04
CA ILE A 80 2.16 17.77 6.38
C ILE A 80 2.39 17.16 4.99
N LEU A 81 2.39 15.83 4.89
CA LEU A 81 2.55 15.12 3.61
C LEU A 81 1.48 15.52 2.59
N SER A 82 0.24 15.67 3.04
CA SER A 82 -0.88 16.11 2.20
C SER A 82 -0.69 17.54 1.72
N MET A 83 -0.28 18.46 2.61
CA MET A 83 0.00 19.85 2.24
C MET A 83 1.14 19.96 1.23
N THR A 84 2.25 19.23 1.42
CA THR A 84 3.37 19.21 0.48
C THR A 84 2.96 18.68 -0.88
N SER A 85 2.14 17.63 -0.93
CA SER A 85 1.65 17.04 -2.18
C SER A 85 0.75 18.02 -2.95
N ILE A 86 -0.14 18.73 -2.25
CA ILE A 86 -1.00 19.75 -2.85
C ILE A 86 -0.16 20.90 -3.43
N GLU A 87 0.85 21.38 -2.69
CA GLU A 87 1.74 22.45 -3.18
C GLU A 87 2.55 22.01 -4.41
N ALA A 88 3.03 20.76 -4.43
CA ALA A 88 3.74 20.20 -5.58
C ALA A 88 2.85 20.17 -6.83
N LEU A 89 1.61 19.67 -6.71
CA LEU A 89 0.63 19.65 -7.81
C LEU A 89 0.29 21.07 -8.30
N ARG A 90 0.11 22.01 -7.37
CA ARG A 90 -0.16 23.42 -7.69
C ARG A 90 0.99 24.04 -8.50
N ASN A 91 2.23 23.79 -8.09
CA ASN A 91 3.41 24.28 -8.78
C ASN A 91 3.53 23.68 -10.19
N GLU A 92 3.24 22.39 -10.35
CA GLU A 92 3.21 21.74 -11.66
C GLU A 92 2.17 22.37 -12.59
N MET A 93 0.95 22.61 -12.08
CA MET A 93 -0.11 23.28 -12.86
C MET A 93 0.30 24.67 -13.32
N ILE A 94 0.91 25.47 -12.44
CA ILE A 94 1.40 26.81 -12.77
C ILE A 94 2.46 26.74 -13.89
N GLN A 95 3.39 25.79 -13.80
CA GLN A 95 4.41 25.61 -14.84
C GLN A 95 3.80 25.19 -16.18
N ARG A 96 2.88 24.22 -16.19
CA ARG A 96 2.18 23.78 -17.41
C ARG A 96 1.41 24.93 -18.05
N TYR A 97 0.73 25.76 -17.25
CA TYR A 97 0.04 26.94 -17.75
C TYR A 97 1.00 27.97 -18.37
N ALA A 98 2.13 28.24 -17.71
CA ALA A 98 3.14 29.16 -18.24
C ALA A 98 3.73 28.68 -19.57
N ILE A 99 4.00 27.38 -19.71
CA ILE A 99 4.47 26.77 -20.96
C ILE A 99 3.41 26.88 -22.04
N GLY A 100 2.15 26.50 -21.76
CA GLY A 100 1.05 26.59 -22.72
C GLY A 100 0.83 28.02 -23.21
N LYS A 101 0.90 29.01 -22.31
CA LYS A 101 0.80 30.43 -22.67
C LYS A 101 1.95 30.90 -23.57
N ARG A 102 3.18 30.47 -23.29
CA ARG A 102 4.35 30.79 -24.15
C ARG A 102 4.19 30.17 -25.54
N LEU A 103 3.80 28.90 -25.63
CA LEU A 103 3.56 28.23 -26.91
C LEU A 103 2.47 28.93 -27.72
N TYR A 104 1.36 29.32 -27.09
CA TYR A 104 0.28 30.06 -27.76
C TYR A 104 0.75 31.40 -28.34
N HIS A 105 1.61 32.12 -27.62
CA HIS A 105 2.16 33.39 -28.13
C HIS A 105 3.26 33.20 -29.18
N SER A 106 4.11 32.17 -29.06
CA SER A 106 5.09 31.82 -30.09
C SER A 106 4.42 31.39 -31.41
N SER A 107 3.29 30.68 -31.35
CA SER A 107 2.45 30.37 -32.52
C SER A 107 1.68 31.58 -33.07
N SER A 108 1.63 32.70 -32.35
CA SER A 108 0.99 33.93 -32.83
C SER A 108 1.98 34.91 -33.46
N SER A 109 3.28 34.78 -33.19
CA SER A 109 4.36 35.56 -33.83
C SER A 109 5.07 34.80 -34.95
N GLU A 110 4.90 33.48 -35.06
CA GLU A 110 5.31 32.70 -36.23
C GLU A 110 4.14 31.88 -36.76
N SER A 111 3.79 32.13 -38.02
CA SER A 111 2.97 31.29 -38.91
C SER A 111 1.45 31.44 -38.82
N SER A 112 0.95 32.32 -39.70
CA SER A 112 -0.08 31.90 -40.65
C SER A 112 0.35 30.59 -41.34
N SER A 113 0.00 29.42 -40.81
CA SER A 113 -0.10 28.16 -41.58
C SER A 113 -0.69 27.04 -40.72
N SER A 114 -1.97 26.77 -40.90
CA SER A 114 -2.63 25.55 -40.42
C SER A 114 -2.51 24.41 -41.45
N GLN A 115 -1.35 24.30 -42.11
CA GLN A 115 -1.03 23.21 -43.02
C GLN A 115 0.00 22.30 -42.33
N LEU A 116 -0.26 20.99 -42.29
CA LEU A 116 0.78 19.99 -42.06
C LEU A 116 1.92 20.32 -43.01
N SER A 117 3.18 20.31 -42.54
CA SER A 117 4.30 20.47 -43.47
C SER A 117 4.21 19.38 -44.53
N ASP A 118 4.48 19.74 -45.78
CA ASP A 118 4.40 18.80 -46.91
C ASP A 118 5.24 17.53 -46.64
N SER A 119 6.34 17.65 -45.89
CA SER A 119 7.16 16.49 -45.50
C SER A 119 6.47 15.55 -44.51
N ALA A 120 5.75 16.07 -43.51
CA ALA A 120 5.06 15.25 -42.51
C ALA A 120 3.83 14.56 -43.11
N LEU A 121 3.15 15.22 -44.05
CA LEU A 121 2.05 14.61 -44.79
C LEU A 121 2.56 13.48 -45.69
N GLU A 122 3.68 13.69 -46.39
CA GLU A 122 4.27 12.68 -47.28
C GLU A 122 4.79 11.45 -46.51
N GLU A 123 5.39 11.66 -45.33
CA GLU A 123 5.79 10.58 -44.43
C GLU A 123 4.57 9.74 -44.01
N ASN A 124 3.50 10.38 -43.58
CA ASN A 124 2.25 9.72 -43.19
C ASN A 124 1.64 8.91 -44.34
N ARG A 125 1.65 9.45 -45.57
CA ARG A 125 1.22 8.72 -46.78
C ARG A 125 2.08 7.49 -47.03
N SER A 126 3.39 7.61 -46.85
CA SER A 126 4.34 6.51 -47.00
C SER A 126 4.10 5.39 -45.99
N ARG A 127 3.86 5.73 -44.72
CA ARG A 127 3.50 4.77 -43.67
C ARG A 127 2.21 4.05 -44.00
N PHE A 128 1.16 4.80 -44.35
CA PHE A 128 -0.11 4.23 -44.76
C PHE A 128 0.04 3.27 -45.94
N LYS A 129 0.78 3.66 -46.99
CA LYS A 129 1.00 2.83 -48.17
C LYS A 129 1.69 1.51 -47.83
N ARG A 130 2.69 1.55 -46.95
CA ARG A 130 3.41 0.35 -46.48
C ARG A 130 2.47 -0.59 -45.71
N VAL A 131 1.73 -0.07 -44.74
CA VAL A 131 0.77 -0.85 -43.94
C VAL A 131 -0.35 -1.41 -44.81
N PHE A 132 -0.91 -0.58 -45.70
CA PHE A 132 -1.94 -0.98 -46.64
C PHE A 132 -1.49 -2.13 -47.52
N ASN A 133 -0.31 -2.00 -48.15
CA ASN A 133 0.22 -3.02 -49.04
C ASN A 133 0.54 -4.33 -48.30
N SER A 134 0.94 -4.26 -47.03
CA SER A 134 1.29 -5.45 -46.23
C SER A 134 0.05 -6.21 -45.75
N ASN A 135 -1.07 -5.51 -45.54
CA ASN A 135 -2.33 -6.11 -45.10
C ASN A 135 -3.28 -6.46 -46.25
N LYS A 136 -2.95 -6.07 -47.49
CA LYS A 136 -3.76 -6.39 -48.66
C LYS A 136 -3.55 -7.85 -49.06
N GLU A 137 -4.62 -8.63 -49.23
CA GLU A 137 -4.49 -10.01 -49.71
C GLU A 137 -4.13 -10.06 -51.21
N VAL A 138 -3.41 -11.11 -51.59
CA VAL A 138 -3.02 -11.37 -52.98
C VAL A 138 -4.25 -11.82 -53.74
N GLY A 139 -4.79 -10.94 -54.58
CA GLY A 139 -6.03 -11.16 -55.33
C GLY A 139 -7.11 -10.10 -55.08
N ASP A 140 -6.99 -9.32 -54.00
CA ASP A 140 -7.96 -8.27 -53.69
C ASP A 140 -7.95 -7.14 -54.72
N THR A 141 -9.15 -6.81 -55.21
CA THR A 141 -9.41 -5.57 -55.94
C THR A 141 -9.12 -4.39 -55.01
N MET A 142 -8.45 -3.34 -55.51
CA MET A 142 -8.10 -2.16 -54.71
C MET A 142 -9.32 -1.54 -54.01
N ASP A 143 -10.47 -1.52 -54.67
CA ASP A 143 -11.72 -0.99 -54.10
C ASP A 143 -12.20 -1.80 -52.88
N TYR A 144 -12.03 -3.13 -52.90
CA TYR A 144 -12.35 -3.98 -51.76
C TYR A 144 -11.39 -3.72 -50.60
N ALA A 145 -10.08 -3.65 -50.87
CA ALA A 145 -9.08 -3.36 -49.86
C ALA A 145 -9.29 -1.98 -49.20
N PHE A 146 -9.63 -0.93 -49.98
CA PHE A 146 -9.95 0.38 -49.42
C PHE A 146 -11.26 0.38 -48.61
N GLU A 147 -12.25 -0.42 -48.98
CA GLU A 147 -13.47 -0.56 -48.19
C GLU A 147 -13.21 -1.28 -46.87
N THR A 148 -12.34 -2.29 -46.87
CA THR A 148 -11.89 -2.97 -45.65
C THR A 148 -11.22 -1.98 -44.70
N VAL A 149 -10.27 -1.18 -45.17
CA VAL A 149 -9.63 -0.14 -44.35
C VAL A 149 -10.64 0.87 -43.80
N ARG A 150 -11.61 1.30 -44.61
CA ARG A 150 -12.69 2.19 -44.15
C ARG A 150 -13.51 1.56 -43.02
N ARG A 151 -13.83 0.27 -43.12
CA ARG A 151 -14.58 -0.46 -42.10
C ARG A 151 -13.77 -0.56 -40.81
N GLU A 152 -12.52 -0.97 -40.90
CA GLU A 152 -11.63 -1.08 -39.74
C GLU A 152 -11.40 0.26 -39.05
N ILE A 153 -11.20 1.33 -39.82
CA ILE A 153 -11.14 2.69 -39.28
C ILE A 153 -12.43 3.02 -38.52
N ARG A 154 -13.60 2.75 -39.10
CA ARG A 154 -14.88 3.02 -38.41
C ARG A 154 -15.02 2.25 -37.10
N GLU A 155 -14.57 0.99 -37.07
CA GLU A 155 -14.62 0.14 -35.88
C GLU A 155 -13.65 0.61 -34.79
N LEU A 156 -12.41 0.94 -35.17
CA LEU A 156 -11.37 1.41 -34.24
C LEU A 156 -11.66 2.81 -33.68
N THR A 157 -12.23 3.68 -34.49
CA THR A 157 -12.27 5.12 -34.22
C THR A 157 -13.66 5.65 -33.92
N GLY A 158 -14.71 4.94 -34.34
CA GLY A 158 -16.08 5.44 -34.39
C GLY A 158 -16.36 6.45 -35.51
N GLU A 159 -15.33 6.90 -36.24
CA GLU A 159 -15.42 7.95 -37.25
C GLU A 159 -15.60 7.36 -38.66
N LYS A 160 -16.36 8.07 -39.50
CA LYS A 160 -16.60 7.67 -40.90
C LYS A 160 -15.76 8.52 -41.84
N ILE A 161 -14.91 7.88 -42.64
CA ILE A 161 -14.19 8.52 -43.74
C ILE A 161 -14.91 8.29 -45.08
N GLY A 162 -14.84 9.26 -45.99
CA GLY A 162 -15.55 9.23 -47.28
C GLY A 162 -15.06 8.13 -48.22
N LYS A 163 -15.89 7.74 -49.21
CA LYS A 163 -15.66 6.59 -50.10
C LYS A 163 -14.34 6.65 -50.91
N GLY A 164 -13.91 7.86 -51.27
CA GLY A 164 -12.65 8.10 -51.98
C GLY A 164 -11.44 8.35 -51.08
N THR A 165 -11.64 8.57 -49.77
CA THR A 165 -10.61 9.13 -48.89
C THR A 165 -9.38 8.23 -48.72
N GLY A 166 -9.55 6.92 -48.54
CA GLY A 166 -8.41 6.00 -48.45
C GLY A 166 -7.61 5.92 -49.76
N LYS A 167 -8.31 5.98 -50.89
CA LYS A 167 -7.72 5.96 -52.23
C LYS A 167 -6.93 7.24 -52.52
N SER A 168 -7.52 8.40 -52.24
CA SER A 168 -6.83 9.69 -52.41
C SER A 168 -5.62 9.79 -51.46
N PHE A 169 -5.74 9.27 -50.24
CA PHE A 169 -4.62 9.21 -49.31
C PHE A 169 -3.46 8.36 -49.84
N TYR A 170 -3.78 7.18 -50.39
CA TYR A 170 -2.82 6.23 -50.97
C TYR A 170 -2.05 6.78 -52.17
N TYR A 171 -2.73 7.46 -53.09
CA TYR A 171 -2.15 7.98 -54.33
C TYR A 171 -1.54 9.38 -54.20
N GLY A 172 -1.55 9.97 -53.01
CA GLY A 172 -1.03 11.33 -52.83
C GLY A 172 -1.98 12.41 -53.32
N GLU A 173 -3.25 12.09 -53.57
CA GLU A 173 -4.20 13.02 -54.18
C GLU A 173 -4.87 13.92 -53.13
N GLY A 174 -4.88 15.23 -53.40
CA GLY A 174 -5.56 16.27 -52.63
C GLY A 174 -4.95 16.52 -51.25
N ASP A 175 -5.48 17.54 -50.56
CA ASP A 175 -5.02 17.97 -49.24
C ASP A 175 -5.99 17.51 -48.14
N PRO A 176 -5.73 16.36 -47.49
CA PRO A 176 -6.61 15.85 -46.45
C PRO A 176 -6.62 16.78 -45.24
N LYS A 177 -7.80 17.00 -44.68
CA LYS A 177 -7.94 17.75 -43.41
C LYS A 177 -7.19 17.03 -42.29
N PHE A 178 -6.69 17.79 -41.31
CA PHE A 178 -5.96 17.26 -40.16
C PHE A 178 -6.68 16.08 -39.48
N ASN A 179 -7.98 16.22 -39.20
CA ASN A 179 -8.76 15.13 -38.59
C ASN A 179 -8.73 13.87 -39.45
N THR A 180 -8.87 13.97 -40.77
CA THR A 180 -8.79 12.83 -41.69
C THR A 180 -7.43 12.14 -41.62
N VAL A 181 -6.33 12.91 -41.57
CA VAL A 181 -4.98 12.34 -41.41
C VAL A 181 -4.87 11.60 -40.07
N MET A 182 -5.36 12.21 -38.99
CA MET A 182 -5.34 11.61 -37.65
C MET A 182 -6.14 10.31 -37.58
N THR A 183 -7.33 10.28 -38.17
CA THR A 183 -8.18 9.08 -38.22
C THR A 183 -7.48 7.93 -38.95
N ILE A 184 -6.81 8.23 -40.08
CA ILE A 184 -6.06 7.22 -40.85
C ILE A 184 -4.81 6.77 -40.09
N MET A 185 -4.05 7.68 -39.48
CA MET A 185 -2.83 7.32 -38.73
C MET A 185 -3.13 6.45 -37.52
N ARG A 186 -4.28 6.64 -36.85
CA ARG A 186 -4.71 5.77 -35.75
C ARG A 186 -4.82 4.30 -36.18
N TRP A 187 -5.30 4.06 -37.39
CA TRP A 187 -5.36 2.73 -37.97
C TRP A 187 -3.97 2.21 -38.42
N VAL A 188 -3.13 3.09 -38.96
CA VAL A 188 -1.73 2.74 -39.31
C VAL A 188 -0.96 2.28 -38.08
N ASP A 189 -1.05 3.03 -36.97
CA ASP A 189 -0.38 2.71 -35.72
C ASP A 189 -0.86 1.35 -35.15
N ASP A 190 -2.17 1.12 -35.15
CA ASP A 190 -2.78 -0.15 -34.70
C ASP A 190 -2.26 -1.37 -35.48
N LYS A 191 -2.17 -1.25 -36.82
CA LYS A 191 -1.65 -2.31 -37.68
C LYS A 191 -0.14 -2.50 -37.55
N GLU A 192 0.63 -1.43 -37.35
CA GLU A 192 2.09 -1.55 -37.11
C GLU A 192 2.38 -2.25 -35.78
N ILE A 193 1.62 -1.93 -34.73
CA ILE A 193 1.72 -2.60 -33.43
C ILE A 193 1.36 -4.08 -33.58
N THR A 194 0.22 -4.38 -34.22
CA THR A 194 -0.24 -5.77 -34.42
C THR A 194 0.77 -6.59 -35.22
N ASN A 195 1.30 -6.05 -36.31
CA ASN A 195 2.30 -6.73 -37.13
C ASN A 195 3.61 -7.01 -36.38
N SER A 196 4.03 -6.10 -35.48
CA SER A 196 5.23 -6.29 -34.66
C SER A 196 5.07 -7.40 -33.60
N LEU A 197 3.88 -7.51 -32.99
CA LEU A 197 3.56 -8.57 -32.04
C LEU A 197 3.50 -9.95 -32.72
N CYS A 198 2.95 -10.03 -33.93
CA CYS A 198 2.88 -11.27 -34.70
C CYS A 198 4.26 -11.76 -35.19
N ALA A 199 5.19 -10.85 -35.49
CA ALA A 199 6.55 -11.22 -35.90
C ALA A 199 7.38 -11.82 -34.74
N ASN A 200 7.15 -11.36 -33.50
CA ASN A 200 7.84 -11.81 -32.29
C ASN A 200 7.31 -13.14 -31.70
N ASN A 201 6.20 -13.67 -32.22
CA ASN A 201 5.68 -14.98 -31.79
C ASN A 201 6.16 -16.13 -32.69
N ASN A 202 6.76 -15.83 -33.86
CA ASN A 202 7.24 -16.86 -34.80
C ASN A 202 8.68 -17.33 -34.51
N ASN A 203 9.41 -16.60 -33.68
CA ASN A 203 10.78 -16.87 -33.24
C ASN A 203 10.85 -17.61 -31.90
N GLU A 204 9.79 -17.61 -31.09
CA GLU A 204 9.72 -18.42 -29.85
C GLU A 204 9.34 -19.90 -30.12
N ASN A 205 8.70 -20.19 -31.25
CA ASN A 205 8.26 -21.55 -31.59
C ASN A 205 9.32 -22.42 -32.31
N ASN A 206 10.57 -21.95 -32.42
CA ASN A 206 11.68 -22.70 -33.03
C ASN A 206 12.80 -23.10 -32.05
N MET A 207 12.48 -23.17 -30.74
CA MET A 207 13.28 -23.84 -29.71
C MET A 207 12.47 -24.95 -29.03
N GLY A 208 11.86 -25.83 -29.83
CA GLY A 208 11.30 -27.11 -29.39
C GLY A 208 12.24 -28.26 -29.70
#